data_AF-G0W8X6-F1
#
_entry.id   AF-G0W8X6-F1
#
_cell.length_a   1.000
_cell.length_b   1.000
_cell.length_c   1.000
_cell.angle_alpha   90.00
_cell.angle_beta   90.00
_cell.angle_gamma   90.00
#
_symmetry.space_group_name_H-M   'P 1'
#
loop_
_entity.id
_entity.type
_entity.pdbx_description
1 polymer ?
#
loop_
_entity_poly.entity_id
_entity_poly.type
_entity_poly.pdbx_seq_one_letter_code
_entity_poly.pdbx_strand_id
1 'polypeptide(L)'
;MNVAPKSDFKSTISTADGKKITSNATHGALPDTLRLQEGGAVPISSELNDRHPLESRLKNWDVNEHERALEQYRQIFGIAEPLRREMELSIVEKTDFNPLNSNSMHRDILLNKDTSVDWEDVYPGGRMASGMMIGNDIHNQIERKTGI
;
A
#
# COMPACT_ATOMS: atom_id res chain seq x y z
N MET A 1 -4.10 27.82 42.83
CA MET A 1 -5.10 28.21 41.81
C MET A 1 -4.36 28.76 40.60
N ASN A 2 -4.29 28.00 39.49
CA ASN A 2 -3.73 28.51 38.24
C ASN A 2 -4.90 28.88 37.32
N VAL A 3 -5.08 30.18 37.12
CA VAL A 3 -6.18 30.80 36.34
C VAL A 3 -5.75 31.03 34.87
N ALA A 4 -4.60 30.51 34.46
CA ALA A 4 -4.08 30.69 33.11
C ALA A 4 -4.36 29.45 32.22
N PRO A 5 -4.93 29.63 31.02
CA PRO A 5 -5.07 28.55 30.05
C PRO A 5 -3.70 28.07 29.53
N LYS A 6 -3.63 26.81 29.12
CA LYS A 6 -2.41 26.19 28.56
C LYS A 6 -1.98 26.90 27.27
N SER A 7 -0.69 26.81 26.93
CA SER A 7 -0.06 27.46 25.76
C SER A 7 -0.76 27.20 24.43
N ASP A 8 -1.45 26.07 24.30
CA ASP A 8 -2.09 25.63 23.06
C ASP A 8 -3.56 26.03 22.98
N PHE A 9 -4.02 26.90 23.88
CA PHE A 9 -5.39 27.38 23.90
C PHE A 9 -5.64 28.39 22.77
N LYS A 10 -6.41 27.97 21.75
CA LYS A 10 -6.88 28.86 20.68
C LYS A 10 -8.18 29.52 21.10
N SER A 11 -8.19 30.85 21.16
CA SER A 11 -9.36 31.67 21.53
C SER A 11 -10.31 31.97 20.35
N THR A 12 -9.90 31.63 19.12
CA THR A 12 -10.68 31.83 17.89
C THR A 12 -10.68 30.56 17.05
N ILE A 13 -11.81 30.31 16.39
CA ILE A 13 -12.04 29.12 15.55
C ILE A 13 -12.43 29.64 14.17
N SER A 14 -11.60 29.36 13.16
CA SER A 14 -11.87 29.71 11.76
C SER A 14 -12.22 28.44 10.98
N THR A 15 -13.37 28.44 10.30
CA THR A 15 -13.86 27.32 9.47
C THR A 15 -13.25 27.32 8.05
N ALA A 16 -12.40 28.30 7.74
CA ALA A 16 -11.81 28.50 6.42
C ALA A 16 -10.30 28.38 6.52
N ASP A 17 -9.80 27.14 6.64
CA ASP A 17 -8.42 26.83 6.32
C ASP A 17 -8.42 26.29 4.88
N GLY A 18 -7.73 26.98 3.96
CA GLY A 18 -7.96 26.91 2.50
C GLY A 18 -7.71 25.56 1.81
N LYS A 19 -7.46 24.49 2.59
CA LYS A 19 -7.25 23.13 2.09
C LYS A 19 -8.08 22.07 2.81
N LYS A 20 -8.73 22.39 3.93
CA LYS A 20 -9.51 21.41 4.69
C LYS A 20 -10.68 22.07 5.41
N ILE A 21 -11.90 21.72 5.01
CA ILE A 21 -13.11 22.06 5.76
C ILE A 21 -13.14 21.12 6.97
N THR A 22 -13.19 21.67 8.18
CA THR A 22 -13.27 20.89 9.42
C THR A 22 -14.63 21.08 10.09
N SER A 23 -15.21 20.01 10.63
CA SER A 23 -16.43 20.08 11.42
C SER A 23 -16.10 20.53 12.84
N ASN A 24 -16.87 21.47 13.37
CA ASN A 24 -16.75 21.96 14.76
C ASN A 24 -17.33 20.99 15.81
N ALA A 25 -17.47 19.70 15.48
CA ALA A 25 -18.05 18.72 16.37
C ALA A 25 -17.09 18.47 17.55
N THR A 26 -17.58 18.57 18.78
CA THR A 26 -16.79 18.34 20.00
C THR A 26 -16.16 16.95 19.97
N HIS A 27 -14.97 16.79 20.57
CA HIS A 27 -14.28 15.49 20.70
C HIS A 27 -15.28 14.38 21.08
N GLY A 28 -15.52 13.44 20.16
CA GLY A 28 -16.45 12.30 20.34
C GLY A 28 -17.78 12.36 19.57
N ALA A 29 -18.11 13.45 18.86
CA ALA A 29 -19.27 13.49 17.98
C ALA A 29 -18.97 12.89 16.59
N LEU A 30 -19.99 12.29 15.96
CA LEU A 30 -19.91 11.75 14.60
C LEU A 30 -19.49 12.87 13.61
N PRO A 31 -18.50 12.64 12.74
CA PRO A 31 -18.09 13.64 11.74
C PRO A 31 -19.24 13.92 10.75
N ASP A 32 -19.52 15.19 10.46
CA ASP A 32 -20.53 15.62 9.48
C ASP A 32 -19.96 15.46 8.06
N THR A 33 -20.13 14.29 7.47
CA THR A 33 -19.56 13.91 6.17
C THR A 33 -20.05 14.78 5.00
N LEU A 34 -21.26 15.34 5.10
CA LEU A 34 -21.82 16.24 4.08
C LEU A 34 -21.11 17.60 4.09
N ARG A 35 -20.74 18.11 5.27
CA ARG A 35 -19.99 19.37 5.40
C ARG A 35 -18.50 19.20 5.14
N LEU A 36 -17.94 18.07 5.54
CA LEU A 36 -16.53 17.76 5.32
C LEU A 36 -16.23 17.49 3.84
N GLN A 37 -17.26 17.22 3.01
CA GLN A 37 -17.10 16.75 1.64
C GLN A 37 -16.21 15.49 1.55
N GLU A 38 -16.00 14.80 2.66
CA GLU A 38 -15.29 13.53 2.73
C GLU A 38 -16.34 12.41 2.71
N GLY A 39 -16.49 11.76 1.54
CA GLY A 39 -17.28 10.54 1.36
C GLY A 39 -18.80 10.70 1.18
N GLY A 40 -19.36 11.92 1.17
CA GLY A 40 -20.80 12.16 1.03
C GLY A 40 -21.15 13.17 -0.08
N ALA A 41 -21.84 12.71 -1.12
CA ALA A 41 -22.50 13.50 -2.18
C ALA A 41 -21.61 14.43 -3.05
N VAL A 42 -20.28 14.31 -2.98
CA VAL A 42 -19.39 14.94 -3.97
C VAL A 42 -19.46 14.11 -5.25
N PRO A 43 -19.84 14.67 -6.42
CA PRO A 43 -19.83 13.90 -7.65
C PRO A 43 -18.39 13.50 -7.97
N ILE A 44 -18.18 12.24 -8.35
CA ILE A 44 -16.87 11.69 -8.73
C ILE A 44 -16.18 12.58 -9.79
N SER A 45 -16.97 13.29 -10.62
CA SER A 45 -16.49 14.26 -11.60
C SER A 45 -15.76 15.47 -11.00
N SER A 46 -16.12 15.93 -9.80
CA SER A 46 -15.40 17.03 -9.13
C SER A 46 -14.09 16.58 -8.48
N GLU A 47 -13.93 15.31 -8.10
CA GLU A 47 -12.65 14.75 -7.66
C GLU A 47 -11.70 14.46 -8.84
N LEU A 48 -12.27 14.12 -10.01
CA LEU A 48 -11.54 13.82 -11.25
C LEU A 48 -11.18 15.07 -12.08
N ASN A 49 -11.57 16.27 -11.65
CA ASN A 49 -11.59 17.46 -12.51
C ASN A 49 -10.23 17.85 -13.13
N ASP A 50 -9.11 17.30 -12.64
CA ASP A 50 -7.76 17.57 -13.16
C ASP A 50 -6.92 16.31 -13.41
N ARG A 51 -7.50 15.10 -13.45
CA ARG A 51 -6.73 13.84 -13.57
C ARG A 51 -7.31 12.88 -14.60
N HIS A 52 -6.44 12.18 -15.33
CA HIS A 52 -6.89 11.20 -16.29
C HIS A 52 -7.53 10.00 -15.56
N PRO A 53 -8.74 9.54 -15.95
CA PRO A 53 -9.47 8.50 -15.22
C PRO A 53 -8.72 7.16 -15.18
N LEU A 54 -7.86 6.87 -16.16
CA LEU A 54 -7.05 5.65 -16.17
C LEU A 54 -5.69 5.79 -15.49
N GLU A 55 -5.26 7.00 -15.11
CA GLU A 55 -3.95 7.21 -14.48
C GLU A 55 -3.86 6.46 -13.16
N SER A 56 -4.89 6.57 -12.32
CA SER A 56 -4.97 5.82 -11.05
C SER A 56 -4.94 4.31 -11.28
N ARG A 57 -5.65 3.83 -12.31
CA ARG A 57 -5.71 2.40 -12.65
C ARG A 57 -4.38 1.88 -13.16
N LEU A 58 -3.70 2.65 -14.03
CA LEU A 58 -2.41 2.27 -14.60
C LEU A 58 -1.32 2.29 -13.52
N LYS A 59 -1.34 3.27 -12.61
CA LYS A 59 -0.41 3.34 -11.49
C LYS A 59 -0.52 2.15 -10.55
N ASN A 60 -1.73 1.62 -10.37
CA ASN A 60 -2.03 0.52 -9.46
C ASN A 60 -2.41 -0.75 -10.23
N TRP A 61 -1.85 -0.97 -11.44
CA TRP A 61 -2.26 -2.07 -12.31
C TRP A 61 -2.19 -3.42 -11.60
N ASP A 62 -1.03 -3.77 -11.04
CA ASP A 62 -0.77 -5.07 -10.40
C ASP A 62 -1.70 -5.31 -9.21
N VAL A 63 -1.93 -4.27 -8.40
CA VAL A 63 -2.82 -4.35 -7.22
C VAL A 63 -4.26 -4.60 -7.66
N ASN A 64 -4.73 -3.86 -8.67
CA ASN A 64 -6.09 -4.00 -9.19
C ASN A 64 -6.29 -5.36 -9.88
N GLU A 65 -5.27 -5.87 -10.56
CA GLU A 65 -5.29 -7.19 -11.19
C GLU A 65 -5.41 -8.30 -10.14
N HIS A 66 -4.59 -8.23 -9.08
CA HIS A 66 -4.63 -9.17 -7.97
C HIS A 66 -5.96 -9.14 -7.22
N GLU A 67 -6.47 -7.95 -6.90
CA GLU A 67 -7.76 -7.79 -6.23
C GLU A 67 -8.90 -8.40 -7.07
N ARG A 68 -8.91 -8.14 -8.38
CA ARG A 68 -9.87 -8.74 -9.31
C ARG A 68 -9.77 -10.28 -9.32
N ALA A 69 -8.56 -10.84 -9.24
CA ALA A 69 -8.38 -12.28 -9.17
C ALA A 69 -8.97 -12.86 -7.88
N LEU A 70 -8.67 -12.26 -6.72
CA LEU A 70 -9.25 -12.67 -5.43
C LEU A 70 -10.78 -12.56 -5.41
N GLU A 71 -11.36 -11.54 -6.03
CA GLU A 71 -12.81 -11.43 -6.18
C GLU A 71 -13.40 -12.57 -7.01
N GLN A 72 -12.74 -12.94 -8.11
CA GLN A 72 -13.16 -14.07 -8.94
C GLN A 72 -13.07 -15.38 -8.14
N TYR A 73 -12.00 -15.60 -7.40
CA TYR A 73 -11.89 -16.78 -6.54
C TYR A 73 -12.97 -16.78 -5.44
N ARG A 74 -13.27 -15.63 -4.83
CA ARG A 74 -14.37 -15.48 -3.88
C ARG A 74 -15.71 -15.88 -4.48
N GLN A 75 -15.97 -15.52 -5.75
CA GLN A 75 -17.21 -15.85 -6.44
C GLN A 75 -17.32 -17.34 -6.79
N ILE A 76 -16.21 -17.98 -7.18
CA ILE A 76 -16.21 -19.38 -7.64
C ILE A 76 -16.11 -20.36 -6.47
N PHE A 77 -15.19 -20.08 -5.52
CA PHE A 77 -14.80 -21.01 -4.45
C PHE A 77 -15.23 -20.54 -3.06
N GLY A 78 -15.80 -19.34 -2.93
CA GLY A 78 -16.18 -18.73 -1.66
C GLY A 78 -15.01 -18.04 -0.95
N ILE A 79 -15.25 -17.60 0.29
CA ILE A 79 -14.32 -16.74 1.05
C ILE A 79 -13.04 -17.48 1.50
N ALA A 80 -13.08 -18.81 1.61
CA ALA A 80 -11.96 -19.58 2.13
C ALA A 80 -10.72 -19.53 1.22
N GLU A 81 -10.91 -19.46 -0.09
CA GLU A 81 -9.83 -19.45 -1.08
C GLU A 81 -8.97 -18.16 -1.02
N PRO A 82 -9.55 -16.95 -1.14
CA PRO A 82 -8.75 -15.72 -1.10
C PRO A 82 -8.07 -15.54 0.26
N LEU A 83 -8.75 -15.92 1.36
CA LEU A 83 -8.15 -15.88 2.69
C LEU A 83 -6.91 -16.77 2.78
N ARG A 84 -7.00 -18.00 2.26
CA ARG A 84 -5.88 -18.94 2.23
C ARG A 84 -4.71 -18.39 1.42
N ARG A 85 -4.97 -17.88 0.21
CA ARG A 85 -3.91 -17.34 -0.66
C ARG A 85 -3.19 -16.15 -0.01
N GLU A 86 -3.94 -15.23 0.60
CA GLU A 86 -3.34 -14.09 1.32
C GLU A 86 -2.50 -14.53 2.53
N MET A 87 -2.97 -15.53 3.29
CA MET A 87 -2.18 -16.11 4.38
C MET A 87 -0.91 -16.76 3.87
N GLU A 88 -0.98 -17.57 2.80
CA GLU A 88 0.18 -18.20 2.17
C GLU A 88 1.19 -17.16 1.67
N LEU A 89 0.72 -16.10 0.99
CA LEU A 89 1.56 -14.99 0.54
C LEU A 89 2.26 -14.30 1.73
N SER A 90 1.52 -14.01 2.80
CA SER A 90 2.08 -13.38 4.00
C SER A 90 3.11 -14.24 4.73
N ILE A 91 3.00 -15.58 4.64
CA ILE A 91 3.98 -16.51 5.18
C ILE A 91 5.24 -16.44 4.32
N VAL A 92 5.10 -16.55 3.00
CA VAL A 92 6.22 -16.50 2.05
C VAL A 92 6.98 -15.18 2.20
N GLU A 93 6.32 -14.03 2.27
CA GLU A 93 7.00 -12.74 2.46
C GLU A 93 7.83 -12.65 3.75
N LYS A 94 7.41 -13.36 4.80
CA LYS A 94 8.13 -13.40 6.08
C LYS A 94 9.29 -14.37 6.05
N THR A 95 9.12 -15.53 5.44
CA THR A 95 10.08 -16.64 5.46
C THR A 95 11.08 -16.60 4.32
N ASP A 96 10.73 -15.98 3.20
CA ASP A 96 11.54 -16.01 1.99
C ASP A 96 12.69 -15.01 2.09
N PHE A 97 13.80 -15.51 2.61
CA PHE A 97 15.07 -14.82 2.64
C PHE A 97 16.09 -15.64 1.85
N ASN A 98 16.45 -15.12 0.68
CA ASN A 98 17.51 -15.69 -0.13
C ASN A 98 18.53 -14.58 -0.47
N PRO A 99 19.73 -14.59 0.15
CA PRO A 99 20.74 -13.55 -0.09
C PRO A 99 21.47 -13.73 -1.44
N LEU A 100 21.32 -14.89 -2.08
CA LEU A 100 21.96 -15.19 -3.36
C LEU A 100 21.06 -14.92 -4.55
N ASN A 101 19.74 -15.05 -4.36
CA ASN A 101 18.76 -14.81 -5.41
C ASN A 101 17.68 -13.86 -4.90
N SER A 102 17.49 -12.74 -5.59
CA SER A 102 16.42 -11.78 -5.28
C SER A 102 15.03 -12.26 -5.71
N ASN A 103 14.95 -13.29 -6.55
CA ASN A 103 13.70 -13.75 -7.14
C ASN A 103 13.09 -14.86 -6.28
N SER A 104 11.85 -14.64 -5.86
CA SER A 104 11.07 -15.56 -5.03
C SER A 104 10.11 -16.38 -5.89
N MET A 105 10.55 -17.55 -6.36
CA MET A 105 9.66 -18.42 -7.14
C MET A 105 8.36 -18.75 -6.39
N HIS A 106 8.42 -18.88 -5.06
CA HIS A 106 7.25 -19.16 -4.23
C HIS A 106 6.23 -18.02 -4.27
N ARG A 107 6.70 -16.76 -4.20
CA ARG A 107 5.84 -15.59 -4.33
C ARG A 107 5.22 -15.52 -5.72
N ASP A 108 5.99 -15.77 -6.77
CA ASP A 108 5.53 -15.68 -8.15
C ASP A 108 4.43 -16.70 -8.45
N ILE A 109 4.55 -17.93 -7.92
CA ILE A 109 3.49 -18.96 -8.02
C ILE A 109 2.21 -18.47 -7.34
N LEU A 110 2.29 -17.89 -6.15
CA LEU A 110 1.12 -17.44 -5.41
C LEU A 110 0.41 -16.25 -6.06
N LEU A 111 1.17 -15.40 -6.75
CA LEU A 111 0.68 -14.28 -7.56
C LEU A 111 0.31 -14.67 -9.00
N ASN A 112 0.41 -15.95 -9.37
CA ASN A 112 0.21 -16.45 -10.74
C ASN A 112 1.08 -15.73 -11.79
N LYS A 113 2.28 -15.30 -11.41
CA LYS A 113 3.27 -14.62 -12.28
C LYS A 113 4.33 -15.58 -12.83
N ASP A 114 4.25 -16.86 -12.50
CA ASP A 114 5.19 -17.92 -12.91
C ASP A 114 5.24 -18.15 -14.43
N THR A 115 4.20 -17.76 -15.16
CA THR A 115 4.10 -17.92 -16.62
C THR A 115 4.33 -16.64 -17.41
N SER A 116 4.46 -15.49 -16.74
CA SER A 116 4.76 -14.21 -17.38
C SER A 116 6.24 -13.85 -17.21
N VAL A 117 6.74 -12.99 -18.08
CA VAL A 117 8.13 -12.50 -18.06
C VAL A 117 8.08 -10.98 -18.13
N ASP A 118 8.63 -10.33 -17.11
CA ASP A 118 8.73 -8.87 -17.08
C ASP A 118 10.13 -8.40 -17.46
N TRP A 119 10.26 -7.10 -17.69
CA TRP A 119 11.54 -6.48 -18.02
C TRP A 119 12.59 -6.66 -16.91
N GLU A 120 12.16 -6.80 -15.65
CA GLU A 120 13.02 -7.05 -14.48
C GLU A 120 13.70 -8.43 -14.54
N ASP A 121 13.04 -9.42 -15.15
CA ASP A 121 13.58 -10.77 -15.32
C ASP A 121 14.63 -10.83 -16.42
N VAL A 122 14.45 -10.03 -17.48
CA VAL A 122 15.39 -9.93 -18.61
C VAL A 122 16.61 -9.08 -18.26
N TYR A 123 16.38 -8.00 -17.51
CA TYR A 123 17.40 -7.07 -17.07
C TYR A 123 17.42 -6.98 -15.55
N PRO A 124 18.02 -7.98 -14.86
CA PRO A 124 18.14 -7.96 -13.41
C PRO A 124 19.03 -6.77 -13.02
N GLY A 125 18.41 -5.66 -12.64
CA GLY A 125 19.06 -4.36 -12.54
C GLY A 125 20.28 -4.39 -11.61
N GLY A 126 21.48 -4.45 -12.17
CA GLY A 126 22.81 -4.25 -11.54
C GLY A 126 23.19 -5.14 -10.36
N ARG A 127 22.25 -5.79 -9.68
CA ARG A 127 22.42 -6.51 -8.40
C ARG A 127 22.98 -7.91 -8.58
N MET A 128 22.82 -8.50 -9.76
CA MET A 128 23.32 -9.85 -10.07
C MET A 128 24.42 -9.89 -11.14
N ALA A 129 24.67 -8.79 -11.85
CA ALA A 129 25.58 -8.80 -13.00
C ALA A 129 27.07 -8.72 -12.64
N SER A 130 27.45 -8.55 -11.37
CA SER A 130 28.85 -8.57 -10.96
C SER A 130 29.19 -9.85 -10.21
N GLY A 131 29.49 -10.90 -10.96
CA GLY A 131 30.06 -12.17 -10.47
C GLY A 131 31.40 -12.04 -9.72
N MET A 132 31.87 -10.81 -9.45
CA MET A 132 33.10 -10.50 -8.72
C MET A 132 32.87 -9.83 -7.35
N MET A 133 31.61 -9.50 -6.96
CA MET A 133 31.32 -8.73 -5.73
C MET A 133 30.39 -9.44 -4.72
N ILE A 134 30.06 -10.71 -4.99
CA ILE A 134 29.08 -11.52 -4.22
C ILE A 134 29.47 -11.67 -2.74
N GLY A 135 30.77 -11.63 -2.41
CA GLY A 135 31.24 -11.81 -1.02
C GLY A 135 30.93 -10.65 -0.07
N ASN A 136 30.85 -9.41 -0.56
CA ASN A 136 30.71 -8.23 0.29
C ASN A 136 29.25 -7.82 0.57
N ASP A 137 28.29 -8.28 -0.23
CA ASP A 137 26.88 -7.86 -0.08
C ASP A 137 26.02 -8.89 0.66
N ILE A 138 26.38 -10.19 0.65
CA ILE A 138 25.63 -11.22 1.38
C ILE A 138 25.65 -10.97 2.89
N HIS A 139 26.82 -10.65 3.46
CA HIS A 139 26.94 -10.35 4.90
C HIS A 139 26.07 -9.16 5.28
N ASN A 140 26.15 -8.04 4.55
CA ASN A 140 25.34 -6.85 4.78
C ASN A 140 23.83 -7.12 4.64
N GLN A 141 23.42 -7.98 3.69
CA GLN A 141 22.03 -8.36 3.50
C GLN A 141 21.51 -9.24 4.65
N ILE A 142 22.34 -10.17 5.14
CA ILE A 142 22.04 -10.99 6.32
C ILE A 142 21.94 -10.11 7.56
N GLU A 143 22.93 -9.25 7.82
CA GLU A 143 22.95 -8.26 8.91
C GLU A 143 21.68 -7.42 8.94
N ARG A 144 21.29 -6.84 7.79
CA ARG A 144 20.05 -6.06 7.66
C ARG A 144 18.79 -6.88 7.99
N LYS A 145 18.76 -8.17 7.63
CA LYS A 145 17.60 -9.04 7.91
C LYS A 145 17.57 -9.49 9.37
N THR A 146 18.73 -9.78 9.97
CA THR A 146 18.86 -10.25 11.35
C THR A 146 18.90 -9.11 12.37
N GLY A 147 19.05 -7.86 11.92
CA GLY A 147 19.09 -6.67 12.78
C GLY A 147 20.37 -6.58 13.62
N ILE A 148 21.48 -7.13 13.11
CA ILE A 148 22.81 -7.09 13.70
C ILE A 148 23.64 -6.11 12.86
#